data_AF-A0A142D1I7-F1
#
_entry.id   AF-A0A142D1I7-F1
#
_cell.length_a   1.000
_cell.length_b   1.000
_cell.length_c   1.000
_cell.angle_alpha   90.00
_cell.angle_beta   90.00
_cell.angle_gamma   90.00
#
_symmetry.space_group_name_H-M   'P 1'
#
loop_
_entity.id
_entity.type
_entity.pdbx_description
1 polymer ?
#
loop_
_entity_poly.entity_id
_entity_poly.type
_entity_poly.pdbx_seq_one_letter_code
_entity_poly.pdbx_strand_id
1 'polypeptide(L)'
;MGAKMKWIAPSWNVWPKAFRDSFLLTHESWREVRDECERLMIGHFSTKNGDLDQRTELTAKQAQLFAAIGLEPPPKILGIHPRA
;
A
#
# COMPACT_ATOMS: atom_id res chain seq x y z
N MET A 1 7.91 -26.36 -7.75
CA MET A 1 8.07 -25.08 -8.47
C MET A 1 7.71 -23.97 -7.50
N GLY A 2 8.69 -23.16 -7.05
CA GLY A 2 8.45 -22.09 -6.07
C GLY A 2 8.28 -20.74 -6.76
N ALA A 3 7.25 -19.98 -6.39
CA ALA A 3 7.11 -18.59 -6.79
C ALA A 3 8.23 -17.76 -6.14
N LYS A 4 8.83 -16.81 -6.88
CA LYS A 4 9.77 -15.85 -6.31
C LYS A 4 8.98 -14.66 -5.81
N MET A 5 9.20 -14.31 -4.55
CA MET A 5 8.52 -13.20 -3.89
C MET A 5 9.51 -12.07 -3.61
N LYS A 6 9.11 -10.84 -3.93
CA LYS A 6 9.84 -9.63 -3.56
C LYS A 6 8.89 -8.65 -2.89
N TRP A 7 9.30 -8.10 -1.76
CA TRP A 7 8.62 -6.97 -1.12
C TRP A 7 9.13 -5.66 -1.71
N ILE A 8 8.20 -4.78 -2.06
CA ILE A 8 8.46 -3.44 -2.60
C ILE A 8 7.71 -2.48 -1.68
N ALA A 9 8.47 -1.61 -1.00
CA ALA A 9 7.84 -0.49 -0.30
C ALA A 9 7.23 0.44 -1.35
N PRO A 10 5.96 0.87 -1.19
CA PRO A 10 5.37 1.83 -2.12
C PRO A 10 6.20 3.12 -2.10
N SER A 11 6.53 3.62 -3.28
CA SER A 11 7.20 4.91 -3.39
C SER A 11 6.31 6.01 -2.82
N TRP A 12 6.92 7.01 -2.16
CA TRP A 12 6.22 8.21 -1.70
C TRP A 12 5.48 8.96 -2.81
N ASN A 13 5.86 8.74 -4.08
CA ASN A 13 5.17 9.29 -5.24
C ASN A 13 3.80 8.63 -5.51
N VAL A 14 3.51 7.49 -4.89
CA VAL A 14 2.22 6.77 -4.99
C VAL A 14 1.21 7.32 -3.98
N TRP A 15 1.69 8.01 -2.93
CA TRP A 15 0.85 8.59 -1.90
C TRP A 15 0.42 10.01 -2.29
N PRO A 16 -0.89 10.33 -2.30
CA PRO A 16 -1.36 11.66 -2.64
C PRO A 16 -0.77 12.73 -1.72
N LYS A 17 -0.57 13.95 -2.24
CA LYS A 17 -0.14 15.10 -1.44
C LYS A 17 -1.05 15.33 -0.21
N ALA A 18 -2.33 14.97 -0.31
CA ALA A 18 -3.32 15.00 0.76
C ALA A 18 -2.97 14.14 1.99
N PHE A 19 -2.15 13.09 1.83
CA PHE A 19 -1.65 12.33 2.97
C PHE A 19 -0.75 13.17 3.87
N ARG A 20 0.00 14.12 3.31
CA ARG A 20 0.88 14.98 4.09
C ARG A 20 0.12 15.88 5.07
N ASP A 21 -1.15 16.17 4.80
CA ASP A 21 -2.00 17.03 5.64
C ASP A 21 -2.89 16.22 6.59
N SER A 22 -2.84 14.88 6.55
CA SER A 22 -3.70 14.00 7.35
C SER A 22 -3.47 14.15 8.86
N PHE A 23 -2.26 14.53 9.28
CA PHE A 23 -1.92 14.79 10.69
C PHE A 23 -2.80 15.90 11.29
N LEU A 24 -3.33 16.81 10.46
CA LEU A 24 -4.26 17.86 10.90
C LEU A 24 -5.65 17.32 11.22
N LEU A 25 -6.01 16.17 10.65
CA LEU A 25 -7.33 15.54 10.81
C LEU A 25 -7.34 14.44 11.86
N THR A 26 -6.20 13.79 12.09
CA THR A 26 -6.09 12.59 12.92
C THR A 26 -5.53 12.87 14.32
N HIS A 27 -5.07 14.10 14.58
CA HIS A 27 -4.33 14.49 15.80
C HIS A 27 -3.05 13.67 16.06
N GLU A 28 -2.62 12.84 15.11
CA GLU A 28 -1.38 12.09 15.16
C GLU A 28 -0.24 12.93 14.59
N SER A 29 1.00 12.67 15.00
CA SER A 29 2.14 13.31 14.35
C SER A 29 2.33 12.79 12.92
N TRP A 30 2.91 13.63 12.05
CA TRP A 30 3.27 13.20 10.69
C TRP A 30 4.14 11.93 10.67
N ARG A 31 5.01 11.75 11.68
CA ARG A 31 5.85 10.55 11.80
C ARG A 31 5.02 9.28 12.00
N GLU A 32 4.03 9.32 12.88
CA GLU A 32 3.18 8.15 13.17
C GLU A 32 2.32 7.75 11.97
N VAL A 33 1.75 8.73 11.28
CA VAL A 33 0.96 8.47 10.06
C VAL A 33 1.87 7.88 8.97
N ARG A 34 3.06 8.46 8.80
CA ARG A 34 4.06 7.97 7.87
C ARG A 34 4.45 6.52 8.17
N ASP A 35 4.83 6.24 9.41
CA ASP A 35 5.28 4.90 9.82
C ASP A 35 4.18 3.87 9.59
N GLU A 36 2.92 4.24 9.85
CA GLU A 36 1.78 3.36 9.60
C GLU A 36 1.54 3.13 8.10
N CYS A 37 1.74 4.13 7.25
CA CYS A 37 1.58 3.98 5.79
C CYS A 37 2.73 3.22 5.14
N GLU A 38 3.97 3.40 5.63
CA GLU A 38 5.14 2.64 5.15
C GLU A 38 5.01 1.13 5.42
N ARG A 39 4.16 0.72 6.38
CA ARG A 39 3.84 -0.70 6.62
C ARG A 39 3.00 -1.32 5.51
N LEU A 40 2.31 -0.53 4.69
CA LEU A 40 1.56 -1.05 3.55
C LEU A 40 2.56 -1.44 2.45
N MET A 41 2.87 -2.72 2.33
CA MET A 41 3.89 -3.21 1.39
C MET A 41 3.24 -3.80 0.15
N ILE A 42 3.94 -3.72 -0.99
CA ILE A 42 3.56 -4.42 -2.22
C ILE A 42 4.39 -5.70 -2.32
N GLY A 43 3.72 -6.84 -2.34
CA GLY A 43 4.30 -8.12 -2.71
C GLY A 43 4.24 -8.32 -4.22
N HIS A 44 5.40 -8.46 -4.85
CA HIS A 44 5.54 -8.91 -6.23
C HIS A 44 5.77 -10.42 -6.24
N PHE A 45 4.84 -11.16 -6.83
CA PHE A 45 4.86 -12.61 -6.92
C PHE A 45 5.10 -13.02 -8.38
N SER A 46 6.25 -13.62 -8.65
CA SER A 46 6.60 -14.09 -9.98
C SER A 46 6.50 -15.61 -10.08
N THR A 47 5.77 -16.08 -11.08
CA THR A 47 5.56 -17.49 -11.39
C THR A 47 5.85 -17.78 -12.86
N LYS A 48 5.88 -19.07 -13.23
CA LYS A 48 5.98 -19.47 -14.64
C LYS A 48 4.80 -18.99 -15.50
N ASN A 49 3.64 -18.75 -14.90
CA ASN A 49 2.42 -18.35 -15.61
C ASN A 49 2.27 -16.82 -15.73
N GLY A 50 3.17 -16.06 -15.10
CA GLY A 50 3.05 -14.61 -15.02
C GLY A 50 3.37 -14.07 -13.64
N ASP A 51 3.16 -12.77 -13.51
CA ASP A 51 3.48 -11.97 -12.35
C ASP A 51 2.19 -11.35 -11.74
N LEU A 52 2.16 -11.25 -10.42
CA LEU A 52 1.06 -10.67 -9.64
C LEU A 52 1.64 -9.63 -8.67
N ASP A 53 1.10 -8.42 -8.72
CA ASP A 53 1.39 -7.38 -7.74
C ASP A 53 0.20 -7.21 -6.80
N GLN A 54 0.43 -7.48 -5.51
CA GLN A 54 -0.60 -7.42 -4.49
C GLN A 54 -0.08 -6.68 -3.27
N ARG A 55 -0.87 -5.78 -2.70
CA ARG A 55 -0.51 -5.16 -1.41
C ARG A 55 -0.84 -6.07 -0.23
N THR A 56 -0.21 -5.79 0.91
CA THR A 56 -0.63 -6.35 2.21
C THR A 56 -2.05 -5.90 2.57
N GLU A 57 -2.69 -6.67 3.46
CA GLU A 57 -3.96 -6.26 4.05
C GLU A 57 -3.82 -4.92 4.77
N LEU A 58 -4.90 -4.13 4.77
CA LEU A 58 -4.90 -2.91 5.58
C LEU A 58 -4.99 -3.29 7.05
N THR A 59 -4.25 -2.58 7.88
CA THR A 59 -4.54 -2.55 9.32
C THR A 59 -5.83 -1.75 9.56
N ALA A 60 -6.48 -1.97 10.71
CA ALA A 60 -7.62 -1.17 11.12
C ALA A 60 -7.27 0.34 11.18
N LYS A 61 -6.06 0.66 11.62
CA LYS A 61 -5.55 2.03 11.69
C LYS A 61 -5.40 2.65 10.30
N GLN A 62 -4.81 1.93 9.34
CA GLN A 62 -4.72 2.39 7.95
C GLN A 62 -6.11 2.65 7.35
N ALA A 63 -7.06 1.73 7.54
CA ALA A 63 -8.43 1.91 7.05
C ALA A 63 -9.10 3.17 7.65
N GLN A 64 -8.91 3.42 8.94
CA GLN A 64 -9.38 4.64 9.61
C GLN A 64 -8.71 5.90 9.06
N LEU A 65 -7.39 5.86 8.81
CA LEU A 65 -6.65 6.97 8.20
C LEU A 65 -7.20 7.32 6.81
N PHE A 66 -7.37 6.32 5.94
CA PHE A 66 -7.96 6.51 4.61
C PHE A 66 -9.38 7.09 4.68
N ALA A 67 -10.21 6.61 5.61
CA ALA A 67 -11.55 7.14 5.81
C ALA A 67 -11.54 8.60 6.30
N ALA A 68 -10.66 8.93 7.27
CA ALA A 68 -10.56 10.27 7.85
C ALA A 68 -10.14 11.34 6.82
N ILE A 69 -9.32 10.95 5.85
CA ILE A 69 -8.88 11.84 4.76
C ILE A 69 -9.79 11.79 3.52
N GLY A 70 -10.85 10.97 3.55
CA GLY A 70 -11.79 10.82 2.43
C GLY A 70 -11.16 10.19 1.17
N LEU A 71 -10.12 9.39 1.32
CA LEU A 71 -9.50 8.66 0.21
C LEU A 71 -9.91 7.20 0.26
N GLU A 72 -10.23 6.63 -0.90
CA GLU A 72 -10.36 5.19 -0.99
C GLU A 72 -8.99 4.54 -0.80
N PRO A 73 -8.91 3.44 -0.02
CA PRO A 73 -7.67 2.72 0.10
C PRO A 73 -7.26 2.14 -1.26
N PRO A 74 -5.95 1.95 -1.51
CA PRO A 74 -5.49 1.34 -2.75
C PRO A 74 -6.14 -0.03 -2.99
N PRO A 75 -6.34 -0.44 -4.25
CA PRO A 75 -6.81 -1.78 -4.57
C PRO A 75 -5.90 -2.86 -3.98
N LYS A 76 -6.48 -4.01 -3.60
CA LYS A 76 -5.71 -5.14 -3.05
C LYS A 76 -4.76 -5.75 -4.09
N ILE A 77 -5.25 -5.93 -5.31
CA ILE A 77 -4.47 -6.38 -6.47
C ILE A 77 -4.19 -5.16 -7.34
N LEU A 78 -2.91 -4.87 -7.56
CA LEU A 78 -2.44 -3.72 -8.33
C LEU A 78 -2.22 -4.08 -9.80
N GLY A 79 -1.84 -5.33 -10.09
CA GLY A 79 -1.57 -5.78 -11.45
C GLY A 79 -1.53 -7.30 -11.56
N ILE A 80 -2.03 -7.81 -12.68
CA ILE A 80 -1.89 -9.21 -13.09
C ILE A 80 -1.26 -9.20 -14.48
N HIS A 81 -0.11 -9.84 -14.62
CA HIS A 81 0.70 -9.82 -15.83
C HIS A 81 0.94 -11.26 -16.32
N PRO A 82 0.05 -11.81 -17.14
CA PRO A 82 0.20 -13.17 -17.68
C PRO A 82 1.46 -13.30 -18.54
N ARG A 83 2.11 -14.46 -18.47
CA ARG A 83 3.21 -14.83 -19.38
C ARG A 83 2.64 -15.65 -20.54
N ALA A 84 2.99 -15.27 -21.77
CA ALA A 84 2.58 -15.96 -23.00
C ALA A 84 3.19 -17.37 -23.09
#